data_AF-A0A947A4W5-F1
#
_entry.id   AF-A0A947A4W5-F1
#
_cell.length_a   1.000
_cell.length_b   1.000
_cell.length_c   1.000
_cell.angle_alpha   90.00
_cell.angle_beta   90.00
_cell.angle_gamma   90.00
#
_symmetry.space_group_name_H-M   'P 1'
#
loop_
_entity.id
_entity.type
_entity.pdbx_description
1 polymer ?
#
loop_
_entity_poly.entity_id
_entity_poly.type
_entity_poly.pdbx_seq_one_letter_code
_entity_poly.pdbx_strand_id
1 'polypeptide(L)'
;MLKTLRKYWNLHRLPILIILASVIFYFAFAYQLERQDFPKLLGLYLALFFFCFKLIQFEKWNFRLLLFAGILFRLVFLLAEPNLSQDFYRFLWDGHLWLQGINPYLNTPDELIAAGVSQIPNASILHEGMGELSARHYSNYPPLNQLFFTLAAYWGGKSIMGTIIASRLLLIFADIGVLYFGKKLLLHLNRSPHLIFWYFLNPLVIIELTGNLHYEGLMLFFFIWGLYMLTLNRWVVAALLLGASIS
;
A
#
# COMPACT_ATOMS: atom_id res chain seq x y z
N MET A 1 -18.94 18.27 27.37
CA MET A 1 -18.63 17.06 26.57
C MET A 1 -19.80 16.63 25.67
N LEU A 2 -20.95 16.20 26.21
CA LEU A 2 -22.11 15.76 25.40
C LEU A 2 -22.65 16.79 24.40
N LYS A 3 -22.76 18.08 24.79
CA LYS A 3 -23.22 19.14 23.88
C LYS A 3 -22.27 19.36 22.69
N THR A 4 -20.95 19.27 22.92
CA THR A 4 -19.92 19.40 21.89
C THR A 4 -19.95 18.22 20.91
N LEU A 5 -20.10 16.99 21.42
CA LEU A 5 -20.25 15.79 20.59
C LEU A 5 -21.52 15.84 19.75
N ARG A 6 -22.65 16.26 20.31
CA ARG A 6 -23.91 16.41 19.57
C ARG A 6 -23.82 17.47 18.47
N LYS A 7 -23.12 18.57 18.72
CA LYS A 7 -22.86 19.60 17.70
C LYS A 7 -21.97 19.06 16.57
N TYR A 8 -20.89 18.36 16.90
CA TYR A 8 -20.01 17.72 15.90
C TYR A 8 -20.78 16.69 15.06
N TRP A 9 -21.57 15.84 15.70
CA TRP A 9 -22.42 14.86 15.03
C TRP A 9 -23.40 15.53 14.06
N ASN A 10 -24.12 16.55 14.50
CA ASN A 10 -25.08 17.24 13.64
C ASN A 10 -24.41 17.87 12.41
N LEU A 11 -23.15 18.30 12.53
CA LEU A 11 -22.38 18.90 11.44
C LEU A 11 -21.81 17.85 10.47
N HIS A 12 -21.38 16.70 10.98
CA HIS A 12 -20.61 15.70 10.22
C HIS A 12 -21.30 14.34 10.06
N ARG A 13 -22.59 14.21 10.41
CA ARG A 13 -23.34 12.94 10.36
C ARG A 13 -23.25 12.25 9.00
N LEU A 14 -23.42 13.00 7.91
CA LEU A 14 -23.41 12.44 6.56
C LEU A 14 -22.00 11.94 6.16
N PRO A 15 -20.93 12.73 6.33
CA PRO A 15 -19.56 12.25 6.19
C PRO A 15 -19.24 11.01 7.04
N ILE A 16 -19.68 10.96 8.30
CA ILE A 16 -19.46 9.79 9.16
C ILE A 16 -20.18 8.56 8.59
N LEU A 17 -21.43 8.70 8.13
CA LEU A 17 -22.15 7.62 7.47
C LEU A 17 -21.45 7.15 6.18
N ILE A 18 -20.87 8.08 5.40
CA ILE A 18 -20.09 7.75 4.21
C ILE A 18 -18.82 6.97 4.59
N ILE A 19 -18.13 7.35 5.67
CA ILE A 19 -16.96 6.61 6.18
C ILE A 19 -17.36 5.19 6.59
N LEU A 20 -18.46 5.04 7.35
CA LEU A 20 -18.95 3.72 7.76
C LEU A 20 -19.35 2.85 6.56
N ALA A 21 -20.06 3.43 5.58
CA ALA A 21 -20.39 2.74 4.34
C ALA A 21 -19.13 2.33 3.56
N SER A 22 -18.13 3.21 3.48
CA SER A 22 -16.85 2.92 2.83
C SER A 22 -16.13 1.75 3.51
N VAL A 23 -16.12 1.69 4.85
CA VAL A 23 -15.56 0.56 5.60
C VAL A 23 -16.25 -0.75 5.23
N ILE A 24 -17.59 -0.76 5.15
CA ILE A 24 -18.36 -1.95 4.74
C ILE A 24 -17.98 -2.38 3.32
N PHE A 25 -17.84 -1.44 2.39
CA PHE A 25 -17.49 -1.72 1.01
C PHE A 25 -16.04 -2.19 0.87
N TYR A 26 -15.09 -1.59 1.59
CA TYR A 26 -13.71 -2.08 1.64
C TYR A 26 -13.64 -3.47 2.28
N PHE A 27 -14.44 -3.75 3.30
CA PHE A 27 -14.51 -5.09 3.90
C PHE A 27 -15.06 -6.12 2.91
N ALA A 28 -16.14 -5.79 2.20
CA ALA A 28 -16.69 -6.64 1.15
C ALA A 28 -15.66 -6.86 0.03
N PHE A 29 -14.86 -5.84 -0.31
CA PHE A 29 -13.76 -5.96 -1.26
C PHE A 29 -12.66 -6.91 -0.75
N ALA A 30 -12.21 -6.71 0.48
CA ALA A 30 -11.06 -7.41 1.05
C ALA A 30 -11.33 -8.90 1.35
N TYR A 31 -12.55 -9.24 1.77
CA TYR A 31 -12.84 -10.57 2.32
C TYR A 31 -13.93 -11.36 1.57
N GLN A 32 -14.66 -10.73 0.64
CA GLN A 32 -15.80 -11.39 -0.03
C GLN A 32 -15.74 -11.30 -1.56
N LEU A 33 -14.83 -10.50 -2.13
CA LEU A 33 -14.70 -10.39 -3.57
C LEU A 33 -13.86 -11.56 -4.09
N GLU A 34 -14.35 -12.22 -5.14
CA GLU A 34 -13.53 -13.11 -5.94
C GLU A 34 -13.02 -12.33 -7.16
N ARG A 35 -11.75 -12.50 -7.53
CA ARG A 35 -11.12 -11.73 -8.63
C ARG A 35 -11.89 -11.79 -9.95
N GLN A 36 -12.56 -12.92 -10.22
CA GLN A 36 -13.29 -13.17 -11.46
C GLN A 36 -14.69 -12.53 -11.48
N ASP A 37 -15.21 -12.10 -10.33
CA ASP A 37 -16.52 -11.44 -10.20
C ASP A 37 -16.43 -9.97 -10.62
N PHE A 38 -16.34 -9.77 -11.93
CA PHE A 38 -16.20 -8.44 -12.54
C PHE A 38 -17.34 -7.47 -12.16
N PRO A 39 -18.64 -7.87 -12.17
CA PRO A 39 -19.71 -6.98 -11.74
C PRO A 39 -19.54 -6.49 -10.30
N LYS A 40 -19.18 -7.36 -9.36
CA LYS A 40 -18.93 -6.98 -7.97
C LYS A 40 -17.70 -6.10 -7.84
N LEU A 41 -16.61 -6.45 -8.51
CA LEU A 41 -15.38 -5.65 -8.56
C LEU A 41 -15.67 -4.22 -9.02
N LEU A 42 -16.34 -4.06 -10.16
CA LEU A 42 -16.68 -2.77 -10.75
C LEU A 42 -17.65 -1.99 -9.85
N GLY A 43 -18.69 -2.65 -9.33
CA GLY A 43 -19.68 -2.03 -8.44
C GLY A 43 -19.05 -1.49 -7.15
N LEU A 44 -18.14 -2.25 -6.53
CA LEU A 44 -17.42 -1.83 -5.34
C LEU A 44 -16.51 -0.63 -5.65
N TYR A 45 -15.74 -0.67 -6.74
CA TYR A 45 -14.90 0.45 -7.15
C TYR A 45 -15.72 1.72 -7.38
N LEU A 46 -16.79 1.65 -8.19
CA LEU A 46 -17.64 2.82 -8.48
C LEU A 46 -18.24 3.43 -7.20
N ALA A 47 -18.74 2.59 -6.29
CA ALA A 47 -19.29 3.06 -5.02
C ALA A 47 -18.22 3.71 -4.14
N LEU A 48 -17.04 3.10 -4.01
CA LEU A 48 -15.93 3.64 -3.22
C LEU A 48 -15.40 4.96 -3.81
N PHE A 49 -15.31 5.08 -5.14
CA PHE A 49 -14.94 6.34 -5.80
C PHE A 49 -15.99 7.43 -5.56
N PHE A 50 -17.27 7.09 -5.63
CA PHE A 50 -18.35 8.02 -5.30
C PHE A 50 -18.27 8.48 -3.83
N PHE A 51 -18.05 7.57 -2.89
CA PHE A 51 -17.87 7.89 -1.47
C PHE A 51 -16.65 8.76 -1.22
N CYS A 52 -15.51 8.45 -1.85
CA CYS A 52 -14.30 9.27 -1.79
C CYS A 52 -14.57 10.71 -2.26
N PHE A 53 -15.19 10.86 -3.45
CA PHE A 53 -15.57 12.15 -4.00
C PHE A 53 -16.47 12.95 -3.05
N LYS A 54 -17.53 12.32 -2.52
CA LYS A 54 -18.46 12.98 -1.58
C LYS A 54 -17.79 13.34 -0.26
N LEU A 55 -16.94 12.46 0.27
CA LEU A 55 -16.23 12.71 1.52
C LEU A 55 -15.31 13.93 1.40
N ILE A 56 -14.54 14.03 0.31
CA ILE A 56 -13.69 15.20 0.05
C ILE A 56 -14.55 16.46 -0.18
N GLN A 57 -15.65 16.36 -0.92
CA GLN A 57 -16.56 17.49 -1.16
C GLN A 57 -17.08 18.11 0.15
N PHE A 58 -17.48 17.27 1.11
CA PHE A 58 -18.01 17.73 2.40
C PHE A 58 -16.92 18.15 3.39
N GLU A 59 -15.79 17.45 3.41
CA GLU A 59 -14.82 17.52 4.51
C GLU A 59 -13.43 18.00 4.09
N LYS A 60 -13.25 18.61 2.91
CA LYS A 60 -11.95 19.08 2.40
C LYS A 60 -11.14 19.94 3.39
N TRP A 61 -11.78 20.62 4.34
CA TRP A 61 -11.10 21.43 5.36
C TRP A 61 -10.87 20.71 6.69
N ASN A 62 -11.45 19.53 6.88
CA ASN A 62 -11.35 18.73 8.10
C ASN A 62 -10.23 17.69 7.99
N PHE A 63 -8.99 18.18 8.05
CA PHE A 63 -7.80 17.35 7.88
C PHE A 63 -7.78 16.12 8.81
N ARG A 64 -8.21 16.29 10.07
CA ARG A 64 -8.19 15.20 11.06
C ARG A 64 -9.15 14.08 10.68
N LEU A 65 -10.36 14.42 10.25
CA LEU A 65 -11.35 13.44 9.82
C LEU A 65 -10.89 12.69 8.57
N LEU A 66 -10.37 13.39 7.57
CA LEU A 66 -9.88 12.76 6.33
C LEU A 66 -8.63 11.89 6.58
N LEU A 67 -7.72 12.33 7.46
CA LEU A 67 -6.58 11.51 7.90
C LEU A 67 -7.04 10.22 8.57
N PHE A 68 -7.95 10.34 9.55
CA PHE A 68 -8.49 9.19 10.26
C PHE A 68 -9.19 8.22 9.30
N ALA A 69 -10.03 8.72 8.39
CA ALA A 69 -10.73 7.91 7.40
C ALA A 69 -9.73 7.14 6.50
N GLY A 70 -8.71 7.81 5.97
CA GLY A 70 -7.75 7.16 5.08
C GLY A 70 -6.87 6.11 5.77
N ILE A 71 -6.53 6.31 7.05
CA ILE A 71 -5.86 5.27 7.86
C ILE A 71 -6.82 4.11 8.13
N LEU A 72 -8.05 4.40 8.55
CA LEU A 72 -9.07 3.40 8.85
C LEU A 72 -9.33 2.49 7.64
N PHE A 73 -9.47 3.06 6.44
CA PHE A 73 -9.70 2.30 5.22
C PHE A 73 -8.56 1.34 4.90
N ARG A 74 -7.30 1.76 5.10
CA ARG A 74 -6.13 0.88 4.95
C ARG A 74 -6.10 -0.25 5.98
N LEU A 75 -6.48 0.04 7.22
CA LEU A 75 -6.52 -0.95 8.30
C LEU A 75 -7.58 -2.04 8.09
N VAL A 76 -8.62 -1.81 7.28
CA VAL A 76 -9.58 -2.86 6.90
C VAL A 76 -8.87 -4.04 6.22
N PHE A 77 -7.83 -3.76 5.43
CA PHE A 77 -7.06 -4.77 4.71
C PHE A 77 -5.99 -5.46 5.57
N LEU A 78 -5.76 -5.05 6.83
CA LEU A 78 -4.59 -5.47 7.60
C LEU A 78 -4.38 -6.99 7.63
N LEU A 79 -5.47 -7.75 7.79
CA LEU A 79 -5.48 -9.22 7.86
C LEU A 79 -6.03 -9.90 6.60
N ALA A 80 -6.28 -9.14 5.53
CA ALA A 80 -6.76 -9.70 4.28
C ALA A 80 -5.61 -10.40 3.53
N GLU A 81 -5.90 -11.38 2.69
CA GLU A 81 -4.92 -11.86 1.71
C GLU A 81 -5.06 -11.02 0.43
N PRO A 82 -3.96 -10.60 -0.23
CA PRO A 82 -4.04 -9.99 -1.56
C PRO A 82 -4.83 -10.88 -2.53
N ASN A 83 -5.72 -10.28 -3.31
CA ASN A 83 -6.66 -11.05 -4.15
C ASN A 83 -6.66 -10.61 -5.62
N LEU A 84 -6.17 -9.41 -5.95
CA LEU A 84 -6.13 -8.94 -7.34
C LEU A 84 -4.79 -9.25 -8.03
N SER A 85 -3.73 -9.47 -7.26
CA SER A 85 -2.40 -9.81 -7.77
C SER A 85 -1.80 -10.98 -6.98
N GLN A 86 -1.02 -11.79 -7.68
CA GLN A 86 -0.23 -12.89 -7.12
C GLN A 86 1.23 -12.49 -6.86
N ASP A 87 1.63 -11.26 -7.21
CA ASP A 87 3.03 -10.80 -7.10
C ASP A 87 3.55 -10.82 -5.65
N PHE A 88 2.65 -10.70 -4.67
CA PHE A 88 3.03 -10.76 -3.26
C PHE A 88 3.74 -12.06 -2.88
N TYR A 89 3.40 -13.18 -3.51
CA TYR A 89 4.11 -14.44 -3.30
C TYR A 89 5.59 -14.30 -3.66
N ARG A 90 5.89 -13.58 -4.75
CA ARG A 90 7.26 -13.32 -5.16
C ARG A 90 7.97 -12.33 -4.24
N PHE A 91 7.27 -11.29 -3.74
CA PHE A 91 7.84 -10.37 -2.75
C PHE A 91 8.29 -11.12 -1.48
N LEU A 92 7.42 -11.99 -0.97
CA LEU A 92 7.69 -12.81 0.21
C LEU A 92 8.87 -13.78 -0.02
N TRP A 93 8.88 -14.44 -1.17
CA TRP A 93 9.95 -15.35 -1.58
C TRP A 93 11.30 -14.64 -1.63
N ASP A 94 11.38 -13.54 -2.39
CA ASP A 94 12.61 -12.78 -2.58
C ASP A 94 13.14 -12.20 -1.26
N GLY A 95 12.24 -11.72 -0.38
CA GLY A 95 12.62 -11.26 0.95
C GLY A 95 13.29 -12.36 1.79
N HIS A 96 12.79 -13.60 1.72
CA HIS A 96 13.40 -14.74 2.41
C HIS A 96 14.71 -15.21 1.79
N LEU A 97 14.89 -15.07 0.47
CA LEU A 97 16.17 -15.36 -0.19
C LEU A 97 17.29 -14.50 0.37
N TRP A 98 17.06 -13.19 0.51
CA TRP A 98 18.06 -12.28 1.08
C TRP A 98 18.41 -12.61 2.54
N LEU A 99 17.43 -13.01 3.35
CA LEU A 99 17.68 -13.46 4.73
C LEU A 99 18.54 -14.74 4.79
N GLN A 100 18.62 -15.50 3.70
CA GLN A 100 19.45 -16.70 3.57
C GLN A 100 20.77 -16.44 2.83
N GLY A 101 21.04 -15.18 2.46
CA GLY A 101 22.23 -14.83 1.68
C GLY A 101 22.17 -15.29 0.23
N ILE A 102 20.98 -15.63 -0.28
CA ILE A 102 20.77 -16.02 -1.67
C ILE A 102 20.34 -14.79 -2.48
N ASN A 103 21.05 -14.52 -3.58
CA ASN A 103 20.74 -13.40 -4.44
C ASN A 103 19.61 -13.78 -5.45
N PRO A 104 18.43 -13.13 -5.41
CA PRO A 104 17.29 -13.43 -6.28
C PRO A 104 17.50 -13.04 -7.76
N TYR A 105 18.60 -12.33 -8.06
CA TYR A 105 19.00 -12.00 -9.43
C TYR A 105 19.88 -13.07 -10.08
N LEU A 106 20.36 -14.06 -9.32
CA LEU A 106 21.27 -15.10 -9.80
C LEU A 106 20.61 -16.46 -9.99
N ASN A 107 19.43 -16.68 -9.39
CA ASN A 107 18.70 -17.94 -9.51
C ASN A 107 17.20 -17.65 -9.63
N THR A 108 16.52 -18.47 -10.41
CA THR A 108 15.06 -18.49 -10.50
C THR A 108 14.45 -19.32 -9.36
N PRO A 109 13.19 -19.08 -8.96
CA PRO A 109 12.50 -19.95 -8.03
C PRO A 109 12.47 -21.43 -8.45
N ASP A 110 12.25 -21.73 -9.74
CA ASP A 110 12.28 -23.11 -10.26
C ASP A 110 13.62 -23.82 -10.02
N GLU A 111 14.74 -23.14 -10.31
CA GLU A 111 16.08 -23.68 -10.09
C GLU A 111 16.35 -23.96 -8.61
N LEU A 112 15.92 -23.06 -7.71
CA LEU A 112 16.10 -23.22 -6.28
C LEU A 112 15.27 -24.36 -5.69
N ILE A 113 14.03 -24.54 -6.17
CA ILE A 113 13.19 -25.69 -5.81
C ILE A 113 13.83 -26.98 -6.31
N ALA A 114 14.29 -27.02 -7.56
CA ALA A 114 14.93 -28.21 -8.14
C ALA A 114 16.25 -28.57 -7.43
N ALA A 115 17.00 -27.58 -6.98
CA ALA A 115 18.21 -27.77 -6.18
C ALA A 115 17.94 -28.23 -4.74
N GLY A 116 16.67 -28.35 -4.33
CA GLY A 116 16.29 -28.80 -2.99
C GLY A 116 16.55 -27.77 -1.90
N VAL A 117 16.53 -26.47 -2.23
CA VAL A 117 16.66 -25.38 -1.26
C VAL A 117 15.40 -25.34 -0.39
N SER A 118 15.36 -26.18 0.65
CA SER A 118 14.24 -26.37 1.57
C SER A 118 14.17 -25.32 2.70
N GLN A 119 15.05 -24.32 2.65
CA GLN A 119 15.24 -23.41 3.78
C GLN A 119 14.23 -22.25 3.79
N ILE A 120 13.57 -21.94 2.68
CA ILE A 120 12.61 -20.84 2.58
C ILE A 120 11.30 -21.21 3.31
N PRO A 121 10.84 -20.42 4.30
CA PRO A 121 9.56 -20.65 4.95
C PRO A 121 8.41 -20.68 3.94
N ASN A 122 7.61 -21.75 3.97
CA ASN A 122 6.46 -21.94 3.08
C ASN A 122 6.82 -21.97 1.58
N ALA A 123 8.03 -22.42 1.23
CA ALA A 123 8.54 -22.45 -0.15
C ALA A 123 7.54 -23.02 -1.17
N SER A 124 6.91 -24.16 -0.88
CA SER A 124 5.95 -24.79 -1.79
C SER A 124 4.73 -23.90 -2.06
N ILE A 125 4.16 -23.30 -1.01
CA ILE A 125 2.99 -22.41 -1.12
C ILE A 125 3.35 -21.15 -1.89
N LEU A 126 4.51 -20.54 -1.60
CA LEU A 126 4.96 -19.34 -2.29
C LEU A 126 5.26 -19.61 -3.77
N HIS A 127 5.91 -20.73 -4.08
CA HIS A 127 6.26 -21.15 -5.44
C HIS A 127 5.01 -21.46 -6.27
N GLU A 128 4.05 -22.20 -5.71
CA GLU A 128 2.77 -22.47 -6.37
C GLU A 128 1.98 -21.17 -6.58
N GLY A 129 1.90 -20.34 -5.54
CA GLY A 129 1.12 -19.10 -5.55
C GLY A 129 1.62 -18.04 -6.55
N MET A 130 2.95 -17.90 -6.74
CA MET A 130 3.48 -16.93 -7.71
C MET A 130 3.23 -17.32 -9.17
N GLY A 131 2.96 -18.59 -9.43
CA GLY A 131 2.68 -19.14 -10.75
C GLY A 131 3.91 -19.28 -11.66
N GLU A 132 3.72 -20.04 -12.75
CA GLU A 132 4.76 -20.46 -13.70
C GLU A 132 5.54 -19.28 -14.32
N LEU A 133 4.85 -18.18 -14.64
CA LEU A 133 5.49 -17.02 -15.23
C LEU A 133 6.51 -16.39 -14.27
N SER A 134 6.16 -16.20 -12.99
CA SER A 134 7.09 -15.64 -12.02
C SER A 134 8.20 -16.65 -11.68
N ALA A 135 7.83 -17.90 -11.44
CA ALA A 135 8.73 -18.93 -10.96
C ALA A 135 9.90 -19.27 -11.92
N ARG A 136 9.70 -19.09 -13.22
CA ARG A 136 10.72 -19.31 -14.26
C ARG A 136 11.67 -18.14 -14.51
N HIS A 137 11.44 -16.99 -13.89
CA HIS A 137 12.21 -15.78 -14.17
C HIS A 137 12.96 -15.28 -12.94
N TYR A 138 14.12 -14.67 -13.20
CA TYR A 138 14.88 -13.92 -12.21
C TYR A 138 14.05 -12.75 -11.67
N SER A 139 14.42 -12.27 -10.50
CA SER A 139 13.71 -11.12 -9.94
C SER A 139 13.85 -9.90 -10.84
N ASN A 140 12.72 -9.31 -11.20
CA ASN A 140 12.62 -8.04 -11.92
C ASN A 140 12.49 -6.84 -10.97
N TYR A 141 12.45 -7.07 -9.66
CA TYR A 141 12.25 -6.01 -8.69
C TYR A 141 13.58 -5.29 -8.39
N PRO A 142 13.57 -3.95 -8.39
CA PRO A 142 14.76 -3.15 -8.06
C PRO A 142 15.35 -3.40 -6.64
N PRO A 143 16.64 -3.11 -6.40
CA PRO A 143 17.32 -3.46 -5.14
C PRO A 143 16.74 -2.86 -3.84
N LEU A 144 16.11 -1.70 -3.88
CA LEU A 144 15.47 -1.09 -2.73
C LEU A 144 14.13 -1.76 -2.44
N ASN A 145 13.38 -2.17 -3.47
CA ASN A 145 12.21 -3.04 -3.26
C ASN A 145 12.63 -4.33 -2.56
N GLN A 146 13.74 -4.95 -2.99
CA GLN A 146 14.31 -6.12 -2.34
C GLN A 146 14.63 -5.89 -0.86
N LEU A 147 15.18 -4.71 -0.51
CA LEU A 147 15.40 -4.34 0.89
C LEU A 147 14.08 -4.36 1.68
N PHE A 148 13.01 -3.76 1.15
CA PHE A 148 11.73 -3.74 1.87
C PHE A 148 11.06 -5.11 1.92
N PHE A 149 11.19 -5.95 0.90
CA PHE A 149 10.78 -7.35 0.95
C PHE A 149 11.50 -8.10 2.08
N THR A 150 12.80 -7.87 2.22
CA THR A 150 13.64 -8.46 3.27
C THR A 150 13.23 -7.98 4.65
N LEU A 151 12.95 -6.69 4.82
CA LEU A 151 12.45 -6.13 6.09
C LEU A 151 11.09 -6.72 6.47
N ALA A 152 10.18 -6.84 5.50
CA ALA A 152 8.89 -7.47 5.72
C ALA A 152 9.04 -8.94 6.13
N ALA A 153 9.89 -9.70 5.44
CA ALA A 153 10.17 -11.10 5.74
C ALA A 153 10.83 -11.26 7.13
N TYR A 154 11.71 -10.33 7.51
CA TYR A 154 12.37 -10.34 8.82
C TYR A 154 11.36 -10.15 9.96
N TRP A 155 10.51 -9.12 9.87
CA TRP A 155 9.49 -8.86 10.90
C TRP A 155 8.33 -9.86 10.87
N GLY A 156 7.96 -10.36 9.69
CA GLY A 156 6.95 -11.39 9.51
C GLY A 156 7.39 -12.78 9.97
N GLY A 157 8.70 -13.00 10.07
CA GLY A 157 9.27 -14.27 10.46
C GLY A 157 8.89 -15.37 9.48
N LYS A 158 8.48 -16.54 9.99
CA LYS A 158 8.13 -17.70 9.14
C LYS A 158 6.66 -17.72 8.69
N SER A 159 5.87 -16.70 9.03
CA SER A 159 4.44 -16.65 8.73
C SER A 159 4.17 -15.84 7.46
N ILE A 160 3.43 -16.42 6.50
CA ILE A 160 2.94 -15.69 5.32
C ILE A 160 2.13 -14.46 5.76
N MET A 161 1.15 -14.66 6.64
CA MET A 161 0.32 -13.57 7.16
C MET A 161 1.15 -12.54 7.93
N GLY A 162 2.15 -12.98 8.69
CA GLY A 162 3.09 -12.08 9.37
C GLY A 162 3.82 -11.16 8.39
N THR A 163 4.38 -11.72 7.30
CA THR A 163 5.10 -10.95 6.27
C THR A 163 4.16 -10.04 5.47
N ILE A 164 2.92 -10.48 5.21
CA ILE A 164 1.86 -9.66 4.62
C ILE A 164 1.56 -8.45 5.52
N ILE A 165 1.35 -8.65 6.83
CA ILE A 165 1.10 -7.56 7.78
C ILE A 165 2.29 -6.60 7.83
N ALA A 166 3.51 -7.12 7.91
CA ALA A 166 4.73 -6.29 7.91
C ALA A 166 4.85 -5.45 6.63
N SER A 167 4.58 -6.04 5.47
CA SER A 167 4.53 -5.34 4.18
C SER A 167 3.48 -4.23 4.18
N ARG A 168 2.27 -4.50 4.68
CA ARG A 168 1.21 -3.47 4.80
C ARG A 168 1.62 -2.32 5.69
N LEU A 169 2.24 -2.59 6.83
CA LEU A 169 2.67 -1.53 7.75
C LEU A 169 3.72 -0.62 7.11
N LEU A 170 4.66 -1.18 6.33
CA LEU A 170 5.61 -0.40 5.53
C LEU A 170 4.89 0.49 4.50
N LEU A 171 3.90 -0.04 3.78
CA LEU A 171 3.15 0.70 2.76
C LEU A 171 2.23 1.76 3.36
N ILE A 172 1.58 1.49 4.50
CA ILE A 172 0.80 2.47 5.25
C ILE A 172 1.70 3.60 5.74
N PHE A 173 2.90 3.28 6.23
CA PHE A 173 3.88 4.29 6.61
C PHE A 173 4.29 5.15 5.41
N ALA A 174 4.55 4.53 4.25
CA ALA A 174 4.87 5.23 3.01
C ALA A 174 3.75 6.18 2.59
N ASP A 175 2.49 5.73 2.61
CA ASP A 175 1.32 6.54 2.26
C ASP A 175 1.10 7.73 3.21
N ILE A 176 1.35 7.54 4.51
CA ILE A 176 1.36 8.65 5.49
C ILE A 176 2.50 9.62 5.19
N GLY A 177 3.66 9.10 4.79
CA GLY A 177 4.79 9.88 4.31
C GLY A 177 4.45 10.71 3.06
N VAL A 178 3.78 10.11 2.06
CA VAL A 178 3.28 10.82 0.86
C VAL A 178 2.31 11.91 1.27
N LEU A 179 1.38 11.63 2.18
CA LEU A 179 0.46 12.64 2.70
C LEU A 179 1.21 13.81 3.34
N TYR A 180 2.23 13.51 4.17
CA TYR A 180 3.01 14.51 4.88
C TYR A 180 3.83 15.39 3.94
N PHE A 181 4.66 14.79 3.08
CA PHE A 181 5.51 15.54 2.16
C PHE A 181 4.73 16.15 1.01
N GLY A 182 3.68 15.48 0.52
CA GLY A 182 2.79 16.00 -0.50
C GLY A 182 2.03 17.24 -0.01
N LYS A 183 1.57 17.25 1.24
CA LYS A 183 1.02 18.47 1.86
C LYS A 183 2.03 19.61 1.87
N LYS A 184 3.28 19.34 2.27
CA LYS A 184 4.34 20.36 2.31
C LYS A 184 4.69 20.88 0.92
N LEU A 185 4.79 19.99 -0.06
CA LEU A 185 5.01 20.32 -1.46
C LEU A 185 3.89 21.22 -1.99
N LEU A 186 2.62 20.87 -1.76
CA LEU A 186 1.48 21.70 -2.16
C LEU A 186 1.55 23.11 -1.58
N LEU A 187 1.84 23.23 -0.28
CA LEU A 187 1.98 24.54 0.37
C LEU A 187 3.11 25.37 -0.24
N HIS A 188 4.26 24.74 -0.53
CA HIS A 188 5.40 25.40 -1.16
C HIS A 188 5.12 25.83 -2.60
N LEU A 189 4.26 25.11 -3.31
CA LEU A 189 3.77 25.45 -4.65
C LEU A 189 2.57 26.42 -4.63
N ASN A 190 2.23 27.02 -3.49
CA ASN A 190 1.06 27.89 -3.31
C ASN A 190 -0.27 27.22 -3.74
N ARG A 191 -0.38 25.90 -3.55
CA ARG A 191 -1.59 25.12 -3.81
C ARG A 191 -2.26 24.72 -2.50
N SER A 192 -3.57 24.45 -2.59
CA SER A 192 -4.33 24.11 -1.40
C SER A 192 -3.92 22.73 -0.86
N PRO A 193 -3.59 22.60 0.44
CA PRO A 193 -3.08 21.35 1.01
C PRO A 193 -4.09 20.21 1.02
N HIS A 194 -5.40 20.49 0.88
CA HIS A 194 -6.41 19.44 0.85
C HIS A 194 -6.34 18.56 -0.40
N LEU A 195 -5.69 19.04 -1.47
CA LEU A 195 -5.60 18.30 -2.74
C LEU A 195 -4.91 16.95 -2.57
N ILE A 196 -4.02 16.81 -1.58
CA ILE A 196 -3.36 15.53 -1.28
C ILE A 196 -4.34 14.43 -0.87
N PHE A 197 -5.54 14.77 -0.39
CA PHE A 197 -6.54 13.77 -0.02
C PHE A 197 -7.19 13.10 -1.23
N TRP A 198 -7.08 13.68 -2.43
CA TRP A 198 -7.45 12.97 -3.67
C TRP A 198 -6.55 11.78 -3.95
N TYR A 199 -5.31 11.79 -3.44
CA TYR A 199 -4.43 10.62 -3.44
C TYR A 199 -4.70 9.75 -2.21
N PHE A 200 -4.66 10.34 -1.01
CA PHE A 200 -4.69 9.57 0.24
C PHE A 200 -6.00 8.79 0.45
N LEU A 201 -7.13 9.28 -0.08
CA LEU A 201 -8.44 8.60 -0.02
C LEU A 201 -8.81 7.89 -1.32
N ASN A 202 -7.93 7.87 -2.33
CA ASN A 202 -8.22 7.24 -3.60
C ASN A 202 -8.42 5.72 -3.40
N PRO A 203 -9.59 5.15 -3.76
CA PRO A 203 -9.83 3.72 -3.64
C PRO A 203 -8.79 2.86 -4.36
N LEU A 204 -8.31 3.28 -5.53
CA LEU A 204 -7.28 2.55 -6.28
C LEU A 204 -5.95 2.51 -5.50
N VAL A 205 -5.55 3.63 -4.89
CA VAL A 205 -4.33 3.69 -4.08
C VAL A 205 -4.45 2.78 -2.85
N ILE A 206 -5.59 2.84 -2.16
CA ILE A 206 -5.83 2.03 -0.96
C ILE A 206 -5.86 0.53 -1.31
N ILE A 207 -6.61 0.15 -2.35
CA ILE A 207 -6.81 -1.25 -2.73
C ILE A 207 -5.54 -1.83 -3.34
N GLU A 208 -4.94 -1.17 -4.34
CA GLU A 208 -3.80 -1.77 -5.04
C GLU A 208 -2.52 -1.68 -4.21
N LEU A 209 -2.17 -0.48 -3.72
CA LEU A 209 -0.91 -0.31 -3.01
C LEU A 209 -0.95 -1.00 -1.64
N THR A 210 -1.93 -0.67 -0.79
CA THR A 210 -1.99 -1.27 0.56
C THR A 210 -2.67 -2.63 0.58
N GLY A 211 -3.80 -2.80 -0.11
CA GLY A 211 -4.57 -4.04 -0.09
C GLY A 211 -3.84 -5.21 -0.76
N ASN A 212 -3.35 -5.01 -1.99
CA ASN A 212 -2.65 -6.01 -2.80
C ASN A 212 -1.12 -5.95 -2.69
N LEU A 213 -0.59 -5.15 -1.75
CA LEU A 213 0.85 -5.06 -1.44
C LEU A 213 1.73 -4.51 -2.56
N HIS A 214 1.21 -3.66 -3.45
CA HIS A 214 2.02 -3.03 -4.48
C HIS A 214 3.00 -2.00 -3.89
N TYR A 215 4.29 -2.28 -4.02
CA TYR A 215 5.41 -1.49 -3.45
C TYR A 215 5.63 -0.14 -4.13
N GLU A 216 4.89 0.15 -5.18
CA GLU A 216 4.78 1.45 -5.82
C GLU A 216 4.36 2.56 -4.83
N GLY A 217 3.74 2.22 -3.69
CA GLY A 217 3.52 3.17 -2.58
C GLY A 217 4.82 3.74 -2.00
N LEU A 218 5.86 2.91 -1.84
CA LEU A 218 7.19 3.34 -1.39
C LEU A 218 7.90 4.17 -2.46
N MET A 219 7.76 3.77 -3.72
CA MET A 219 8.22 4.54 -4.88
C MET A 219 7.66 5.98 -4.82
N LEU A 220 6.33 6.13 -4.68
CA LEU A 220 5.66 7.42 -4.59
C LEU A 220 6.08 8.22 -3.35
N PHE A 221 6.33 7.56 -2.22
CA PHE A 221 6.84 8.21 -1.01
C PHE A 221 8.18 8.90 -1.26
N PHE A 222 9.15 8.17 -1.80
CA PHE A 222 10.46 8.73 -2.13
C PHE A 222 10.37 9.79 -3.23
N PHE A 223 9.52 9.57 -4.24
CA PHE A 223 9.29 10.53 -5.32
C PHE A 223 8.79 11.89 -4.79
N ILE A 224 7.70 11.88 -4.03
CA ILE A 224 7.07 13.10 -3.50
C ILE A 224 7.98 13.81 -2.50
N TRP A 225 8.71 13.05 -1.68
CA TRP A 225 9.71 13.63 -0.78
C TRP A 225 10.87 14.26 -1.57
N GLY A 226 11.37 13.59 -2.60
CA GLY A 226 12.40 14.10 -3.49
C GLY A 226 11.98 15.41 -4.16
N LEU A 227 10.76 15.46 -4.72
CA LEU A 227 10.19 16.68 -5.29
C LEU A 227 10.10 17.82 -4.26
N TYR A 228 9.68 17.53 -3.03
CA TYR A 228 9.66 18.55 -1.98
C TYR A 228 11.06 19.07 -1.63
N MET A 229 12.07 18.20 -1.55
CA MET A 229 13.46 18.64 -1.32
C MET A 229 14.00 19.47 -2.50
N LEU A 230 13.58 19.14 -3.72
CA LEU A 230 13.91 19.88 -4.93
C LEU A 230 13.40 21.32 -4.85
N THR A 231 12.15 21.53 -4.41
CA THR A 231 11.59 22.89 -4.27
C THR A 231 12.26 23.73 -3.18
N LEU A 232 13.00 23.09 -2.27
CA LEU A 232 13.81 23.74 -1.24
C LEU A 232 15.26 23.97 -1.66
N ASN A 233 15.62 23.72 -2.94
CA ASN A 233 16.98 23.77 -3.47
C ASN A 233 17.96 22.81 -2.75
N ARG A 234 17.47 21.72 -2.14
CA ARG A 234 18.30 20.70 -1.49
C ARG A 234 18.66 19.60 -2.49
N TRP A 235 19.40 19.98 -3.53
CA TRP A 235 19.65 19.16 -4.74
C TRP A 235 20.19 17.76 -4.45
N VAL A 236 21.20 17.66 -3.55
CA VAL A 236 21.82 16.36 -3.22
C VAL A 236 20.81 15.41 -2.56
N VAL A 237 20.04 15.92 -1.59
CA VAL A 237 19.02 15.11 -0.90
C VAL A 237 17.90 14.72 -1.87
N ALA A 238 17.48 15.65 -2.74
CA ALA A 238 16.49 15.38 -3.77
C ALA A 238 16.96 14.28 -4.73
N ALA A 239 18.21 14.34 -5.20
CA ALA A 239 18.79 13.34 -6.10
C ALA A 239 18.84 11.95 -5.45
N LEU A 240 19.24 11.86 -4.17
CA LEU A 240 19.24 10.59 -3.44
C LEU A 240 17.82 10.00 -3.29
N LEU A 241 16.83 10.83 -2.97
CA LEU A 241 15.44 10.39 -2.83
C LEU A 241 14.82 9.98 -4.17
N LEU A 242 15.08 10.73 -5.24
CA LEU A 242 14.62 10.36 -6.57
C LEU A 242 15.31 9.08 -7.09
N GLY A 243 16.59 8.89 -6.77
CA GLY A 243 17.28 7.63 -7.01
C GLY A 243 16.63 6.47 -6.26
N ALA A 244 16.31 6.66 -4.98
CA ALA A 244 15.57 5.67 -4.18
C ALA A 244 14.17 5.39 -4.73
N SER A 245 13.51 6.36 -5.39
CA SER A 245 12.22 6.14 -6.04
C SER A 245 12.29 5.26 -7.29
N ILE A 246 13.46 5.07 -7.90
CA ILE A 246 13.59 4.23 -9.12
C ILE A 246 14.22 2.89 -8.77
N SER A 247 14.90 2.82 -7.62
CA SER A 247 15.65 1.68 -7.12
C SER A 247 14.79 0.71 -6.33
#